data_AF-A0AAF0L6I4-F1
#
_entry.id   AF-A0AAF0L6I4-F1
#
_cell.length_a   1.000
_cell.length_b   1.000
_cell.length_c   1.000
_cell.angle_alpha   90.00
_cell.angle_beta   90.00
_cell.angle_gamma   90.00
#
_symmetry.space_group_name_H-M   'P 1'
#
loop_
_entity.id
_entity.type
_entity.pdbx_description
1 polymer ?
#
loop_
_entity_poly.entity_id
_entity_poly.type
_entity_poly.pdbx_seq_one_letter_code
_entity_poly.pdbx_strand_id
1 'polypeptide(L)'
;MDRQGADAAEPSAPVGPAIFVFDEHPTAEDVAGVVTVVRQHRLDTLTAEQAHQPPGTDMQRFAQQLRENYYPDMPSDAVVEVAQLTITPSLR
;
A
#
# COMPACT_ATOMS: atom_id res chain seq x y z
N MET A 1 -15.15 6.16 -33.81
CA MET A 1 -15.49 6.41 -32.40
C MET A 1 -15.79 5.07 -31.76
N ASP A 2 -15.52 4.95 -30.46
CA ASP A 2 -15.77 3.80 -29.59
C ASP A 2 -14.77 2.63 -29.65
N ARG A 3 -13.80 2.66 -28.72
CA ARG A 3 -13.82 1.78 -27.55
C ARG A 3 -13.18 2.51 -26.37
N GLN A 4 -14.03 2.96 -25.46
CA GLN A 4 -13.67 3.30 -24.09
C GLN A 4 -13.03 2.04 -23.48
N GLY A 5 -11.70 1.96 -23.47
CA GLY A 5 -10.99 1.08 -22.56
C GLY A 5 -11.06 1.75 -21.20
N ALA A 6 -12.17 1.54 -20.48
CA ALA A 6 -12.21 1.81 -19.06
C ALA A 6 -11.16 0.89 -18.44
N ASP A 7 -9.97 1.47 -18.21
CA ASP A 7 -9.01 1.00 -17.23
C ASP A 7 -9.81 0.64 -15.98
N ALA A 8 -9.95 -0.66 -15.72
CA ALA A 8 -10.63 -1.12 -14.52
C ALA A 8 -9.69 -0.79 -13.36
N ALA A 9 -9.71 0.47 -12.93
CA ALA A 9 -9.04 0.91 -11.74
C ALA A 9 -9.52 -0.01 -10.62
N GLU A 10 -8.59 -0.79 -10.05
CA GLU A 10 -8.89 -1.61 -8.90
C GLU A 10 -9.55 -0.73 -7.83
N PRO A 11 -10.60 -1.21 -7.15
CA PRO A 11 -11.28 -0.40 -6.16
C PRO A 11 -10.29 -0.02 -5.05
N SER A 12 -10.13 1.29 -4.84
CA SER A 12 -9.30 1.86 -3.78
C SER A 12 -9.67 1.28 -2.42
N ALA A 13 -8.69 1.13 -1.53
CA ALA A 13 -8.94 0.66 -0.17
C ALA A 13 -9.92 1.61 0.56
N PRO A 14 -11.03 1.12 1.13
CA PRO A 14 -12.00 1.97 1.81
C PRO A 14 -11.45 2.48 3.15
N VAL A 15 -11.69 3.77 3.44
CA VAL A 15 -11.47 4.35 4.77
C VAL A 15 -12.56 3.85 5.73
N GLY A 16 -12.16 3.39 6.91
CA GLY A 16 -13.08 2.87 7.92
C GLY A 16 -12.57 1.62 8.64
N PRO A 17 -13.45 0.96 9.42
CA PRO A 17 -13.12 -0.28 10.11
C PRO A 17 -12.66 -1.37 9.13
N ALA A 18 -11.57 -2.05 9.47
CA ALA A 18 -10.97 -3.09 8.65
C ALA A 18 -10.36 -4.21 9.52
N ILE A 19 -10.20 -5.38 8.89
CA ILE A 19 -9.40 -6.48 9.43
C ILE A 19 -8.12 -6.57 8.58
N PHE A 20 -6.97 -6.51 9.24
CA PHE A 20 -5.66 -6.63 8.60
C PHE A 20 -5.19 -8.08 8.68
N VAL A 21 -4.96 -8.69 7.51
CA VAL A 21 -4.51 -10.07 7.34
C VAL A 21 -3.05 -10.06 6.91
N PHE A 22 -2.22 -10.91 7.50
CA PHE A 22 -0.79 -11.01 7.21
C PHE A 22 -0.46 -12.44 6.73
N ASP A 23 -0.63 -12.66 5.43
CA ASP A 23 -0.72 -13.99 4.81
C ASP A 23 0.53 -14.88 4.88
N GLU A 24 1.67 -14.36 5.37
CA GLU A 24 2.96 -15.08 5.30
C GLU A 24 3.47 -15.66 6.63
N HIS A 25 2.73 -15.54 7.74
CA HIS A 25 3.15 -16.14 9.01
C HIS A 25 2.08 -17.09 9.56
N PRO A 26 2.37 -18.39 9.78
CA PRO A 26 1.39 -19.40 10.20
C PRO A 26 0.77 -19.15 11.60
N THR A 27 1.26 -18.14 12.31
CA THR A 27 0.75 -17.70 13.61
C THR A 27 0.38 -16.20 13.62
N ALA A 28 0.33 -15.54 12.47
CA ALA A 28 -0.19 -14.18 12.43
C ALA A 28 -1.69 -14.22 12.74
N GLU A 29 -2.07 -13.54 13.81
CA GLU A 29 -3.46 -13.30 14.14
C GLU A 29 -3.96 -12.11 13.30
N ASP A 30 -5.17 -12.22 12.76
CA ASP A 30 -5.85 -11.11 12.12
C ASP A 30 -6.02 -9.96 13.12
N VAL A 31 -5.69 -8.74 12.69
CA VAL A 31 -5.72 -7.56 13.58
C VAL A 31 -6.88 -6.65 13.18
N ALA A 32 -7.80 -6.40 14.10
CA ALA A 32 -8.85 -5.41 13.91
C ALA A 32 -8.31 -3.99 14.04
N GLY A 33 -8.71 -3.10 13.14
CA GLY A 33 -8.36 -1.69 13.25
C GLY A 33 -9.16 -0.80 12.31
N VAL A 34 -8.60 0.37 12.01
CA VAL A 34 -9.26 1.39 11.19
C VAL A 34 -8.24 1.94 10.20
N VAL A 35 -8.60 1.93 8.92
CA VAL A 35 -7.92 2.72 7.88
C VAL A 35 -8.38 4.15 8.04
N THR A 36 -7.46 5.06 8.37
CA THR A 36 -7.79 6.46 8.66
C THR A 36 -7.62 7.36 7.45
N VAL A 37 -6.65 7.04 6.58
CA VAL A 37 -6.31 7.82 5.40
C VAL A 37 -5.81 6.88 4.32
N VAL A 38 -6.20 7.12 3.06
CA VAL A 38 -5.60 6.52 1.88
C VAL A 38 -5.20 7.63 0.93
N ARG A 39 -3.95 7.62 0.46
CA ARG A 39 -3.43 8.61 -0.49
C ARG A 39 -2.77 7.92 -1.66
N GLN A 40 -3.04 8.42 -2.85
CA GLN A 40 -2.40 7.97 -4.08
C GLN A 40 -1.15 8.80 -4.38
N HIS A 41 -0.08 8.11 -4.74
CA HIS A 41 1.21 8.72 -5.10
C HIS A 41 1.78 7.98 -6.30
N ARG A 42 2.51 8.69 -7.18
CA ARG A 42 3.33 8.00 -8.19
C ARG A 42 4.59 7.45 -7.54
N LEU A 43 4.86 6.17 -7.75
CA LEU A 43 5.96 5.44 -7.12
C LEU A 43 7.34 6.07 -7.42
N ASP A 44 7.55 6.56 -8.64
CA ASP A 44 8.80 7.19 -9.08
C ASP A 44 9.11 8.53 -8.37
N THR A 45 8.09 9.18 -7.81
CA THR A 45 8.20 10.45 -7.07
C THR A 45 7.93 10.31 -5.56
N LEU A 46 7.64 9.10 -5.09
CA LEU A 46 7.25 8.84 -3.70
C LEU A 46 8.40 9.18 -2.76
N THR A 47 8.13 10.04 -1.78
CA THR A 47 9.12 10.41 -0.77
C THR A 47 9.09 9.45 0.43
N ALA A 48 10.20 9.38 1.17
CA ALA A 48 10.28 8.59 2.40
C ALA A 48 9.22 9.01 3.42
N GLU A 49 8.98 10.32 3.57
CA GLU A 49 7.94 10.85 4.44
C GLU A 49 6.54 10.37 4.04
N GLN A 50 6.19 10.46 2.75
CA GLN A 50 4.89 10.00 2.24
C GLN A 50 4.70 8.51 2.51
N ALA A 51 5.74 7.71 2.25
CA ALA A 51 5.77 6.28 2.50
C ALA A 51 5.91 5.88 3.99
N HIS A 52 5.97 6.85 4.91
CA HIS A 52 6.26 6.63 6.33
C HIS A 52 7.53 5.79 6.57
N GLN A 53 8.52 5.94 5.70
CA GLN A 53 9.85 5.35 5.82
C GLN A 53 10.78 6.25 6.66
N PRO A 54 11.84 5.69 7.27
CA PRO A 54 12.84 6.48 7.96
C PRO A 54 13.40 7.61 7.07
N PRO A 55 13.67 8.80 7.63
CA PRO A 55 14.35 9.87 6.90
C PRO A 55 15.68 9.37 6.31
N GLY A 56 15.94 9.69 5.04
CA GLY A 56 17.14 9.26 4.33
C GLY A 56 17.04 7.88 3.66
N THR A 57 15.89 7.20 3.75
CA THR A 57 15.63 5.98 2.96
C THR A 57 15.81 6.24 1.47
N ASP A 58 16.57 5.37 0.80
CA ASP A 58 16.69 5.36 -0.65
C ASP A 58 15.39 4.83 -1.27
N MET A 59 14.52 5.75 -1.69
CA MET A 59 13.21 5.42 -2.23
C MET A 59 13.26 4.74 -3.60
N GLN A 60 14.32 4.93 -4.39
CA GLN A 60 14.48 4.23 -5.66
C GLN A 60 14.77 2.76 -5.42
N ARG A 61 15.67 2.46 -4.47
CA ARG A 61 15.93 1.08 -4.05
C ARG A 61 14.72 0.45 -3.38
N PHE A 62 14.00 1.20 -2.54
CA PHE A 62 12.75 0.74 -1.93
C PHE A 62 11.71 0.35 -3.00
N ALA A 63 11.46 1.23 -3.97
CA ALA A 63 10.53 0.97 -5.07
C ALA A 63 10.97 -0.21 -5.96
N GLN A 64 12.28 -0.39 -6.15
CA GLN A 64 12.81 -1.56 -6.84
C GLN A 64 12.49 -2.85 -6.08
N GLN A 65 12.82 -2.90 -4.78
CA GLN A 65 12.60 -4.08 -3.95
C GLN A 65 11.11 -4.42 -3.81
N LEU A 66 10.24 -3.41 -3.72
CA LEU A 66 8.80 -3.61 -3.67
C LEU A 66 8.30 -4.36 -4.91
N ARG A 67 8.73 -3.92 -6.10
CA ARG A 67 8.36 -4.55 -7.37
C ARG A 67 8.97 -5.95 -7.49
N GLU A 68 10.26 -6.09 -7.24
CA GLU A 68 10.95 -7.38 -7.40
C GLU A 68 10.40 -8.47 -6.47
N ASN A 69 10.00 -8.11 -5.23
CA ASN A 69 9.59 -9.10 -4.24
C ASN A 69 8.08 -9.36 -4.22
N TYR A 70 7.25 -8.37 -4.53
CA TYR A 70 5.80 -8.46 -4.32
C TYR A 70 4.96 -8.15 -5.57
N TYR A 71 5.44 -7.28 -6.45
CA TYR A 71 4.67 -6.81 -7.62
C TYR A 71 5.54 -6.74 -8.89
N PRO A 72 5.97 -7.90 -9.45
CA PRO A 72 6.97 -7.95 -10.53
C PRO A 72 6.50 -7.27 -11.82
N ASP A 73 5.19 -7.23 -12.05
CA ASP A 73 4.57 -6.61 -13.22
C ASP A 73 4.21 -5.13 -13.01
N MET A 74 4.43 -4.57 -11.81
CA MET A 74 4.10 -3.18 -11.52
C MET A 74 5.06 -2.23 -12.26
N PRO A 75 4.53 -1.29 -13.08
CA PRO A 75 5.34 -0.27 -13.74
C PRO A 75 6.15 0.57 -12.74
N SER A 76 7.31 1.06 -13.17
CA SER A 76 8.16 1.91 -12.31
C SER A 76 7.51 3.24 -11.91
N ASP A 77 6.56 3.72 -12.72
CA ASP A 77 5.82 4.96 -12.52
C ASP A 77 4.37 4.75 -12.07
N ALA A 78 4.04 3.54 -11.62
CA ALA A 78 2.72 3.17 -11.16
C ALA A 78 2.20 4.13 -10.08
N VAL A 79 0.89 4.35 -10.08
CA VAL A 79 0.20 4.99 -8.96
C VAL A 79 -0.01 3.95 -7.88
N VAL A 80 0.48 4.23 -6.68
CA VAL A 80 0.36 3.36 -5.50
C VAL A 80 -0.48 4.04 -4.43
N GLU A 81 -1.19 3.24 -3.64
CA GLU A 81 -1.92 3.71 -2.47
C GLU A 81 -1.09 3.53 -1.21
N VAL A 82 -0.91 4.62 -0.46
CA VAL A 82 -0.34 4.61 0.88
C VAL A 82 -1.47 4.79 1.88
N ALA A 83 -1.77 3.73 2.62
CA ALA A 83 -2.78 3.72 3.67
C ALA A 83 -2.13 3.98 5.04
N GLN A 84 -2.75 4.86 5.83
CA GLN A 84 -2.47 4.99 7.25
C GLN A 84 -3.54 4.22 8.02
N LEU A 85 -3.09 3.46 9.02
CA LEU A 85 -3.94 2.58 9.80
C LEU A 85 -3.64 2.75 11.29
N THR A 86 -4.70 2.60 12.09
CA THR A 86 -4.60 2.43 13.54
C THR A 86 -5.05 1.03 13.87
N ILE A 87 -4.17 0.24 14.49
CA ILE A 87 -4.52 -1.08 14.99
C ILE A 87 -5.16 -0.96 16.38
N THR A 88 -6.21 -1.74 16.62
CA THR A 88 -6.74 -1.88 17.96
C THR A 88 -5.80 -2.82 18.71
N PRO A 89 -5.16 -2.39 19.82
CA PRO A 89 -4.33 -3.29 20.59
C PRO A 89 -5.20 -4.43 21.12
N SER A 90 -4.85 -5.67 20.77
CA SER A 90 -5.43 -6.85 21.38
C SER A 90 -5.07 -6.82 22.87
N LEU A 91 -6.06 -6.67 23.75
CA LEU A 91 -5.88 -6.95 25.17
C LEU A 91 -5.47 -8.42 25.30
N ARG A 92 -4.17 -8.68 25.45
CA ARG A 92 -3.67 -9.96 25.95
C ARG A 92 -3.70 -9.97 27.47
#